data_AF-A0A7C9PW49-F1
#
_entry.id   AF-A0A7C9PW49-F1
#
_cell.length_a   1.000
_cell.length_b   1.000
_cell.length_c   1.000
_cell.angle_alpha   90.00
_cell.angle_beta   90.00
_cell.angle_gamma   90.00
#
_symmetry.space_group_name_H-M   'P 1'
#
loop_
_entity.id
_entity.type
_entity.pdbx_description
1 polymer ?
#
loop_
_entity_poly.entity_id
_entity_poly.type
_entity_poly.pdbx_seq_one_letter_code
_entity_poly.pdbx_strand_id
1 'polypeptide(L)' 'MGEERVADLTLSQLKGLIAQVVDERLPNGQKQHLKKDGRSTQEILESIASNRIERLPGEPTLCEMIIEERNQWRQDM' A
#
# COMPACT_ATOMS: atom_id res chain seq x y z
N MET A 1 10.28 -33.75 -11.86
CA MET A 1 11.45 -32.89 -12.05
C MET A 1 12.02 -32.65 -10.67
N GLY A 2 13.30 -32.99 -10.46
CA GLY A 2 13.91 -32.99 -9.13
C GLY A 2 13.93 -31.58 -8.53
N GLU A 3 13.67 -31.48 -7.22
CA GLU A 3 13.76 -30.23 -6.47
C GLU A 3 15.24 -29.86 -6.32
N GLU A 4 15.79 -29.13 -7.29
CA GLU A 4 17.11 -28.52 -7.18
C GLU A 4 17.11 -27.55 -5.99
N ARG A 5 18.06 -27.73 -5.06
CA ARG A 5 18.16 -26.86 -3.89
C ARG A 5 18.67 -25.49 -4.33
N VAL A 6 18.07 -24.43 -3.79
CA VAL A 6 18.46 -23.03 -4.09
C VAL A 6 19.96 -22.77 -3.88
N ALA A 7 20.59 -23.51 -2.96
CA ALA A 7 22.02 -23.42 -2.66
C ALA A 7 22.93 -23.83 -3.83
N ASP A 8 22.42 -24.63 -4.77
CA ASP A 8 23.17 -25.12 -5.93
C ASP A 8 22.98 -24.20 -7.16
N LEU A 9 22.11 -23.19 -7.07
CA LEU A 9 21.86 -22.25 -8.15
C LEU A 9 22.98 -21.22 -8.27
N THR A 10 23.45 -20.99 -9.49
CA THR A 10 24.28 -19.82 -9.78
C THR A 10 23.46 -18.53 -9.58
N LEU A 11 24.15 -17.42 -9.34
CA LEU A 11 23.53 -16.09 -9.21
C LEU A 11 22.60 -15.73 -10.37
N SER A 12 22.91 -16.19 -11.59
CA SER A 12 22.07 -15.95 -12.76
C SER A 12 20.78 -16.77 -12.72
N GLN A 13 20.86 -18.02 -12.28
CA GLN A 13 19.69 -18.90 -12.14
C GLN A 13 18.79 -18.46 -10.99
N LEU A 14 19.37 -18.01 -9.87
CA LEU A 14 18.61 -17.45 -8.76
C LEU A 14 17.83 -16.19 -9.18
N LYS A 15 18.46 -15.30 -9.96
CA LYS A 15 17.77 -14.12 -10.51
C LYS A 15 16.63 -14.49 -11.44
N GLY A 16 16.82 -15.50 -12.30
CA GLY A 16 15.77 -16.02 -13.18
C GLY A 16 14.59 -16.61 -12.41
N LEU A 17 14.88 -17.40 -11.37
CA LEU A 17 13.86 -17.97 -10.49
C LEU A 17 13.08 -16.88 -9.74
N ILE A 18 13.76 -15.86 -9.22
CA ILE A 18 13.11 -14.71 -8.56
C ILE A 18 12.21 -13.97 -9.56
N ALA A 19 12.69 -13.69 -10.77
CA ALA A 19 11.90 -12.99 -11.79
C ALA A 19 10.64 -13.79 -12.14
N GLN A 20 10.75 -15.11 -12.32
CA GLN A 20 9.61 -15.97 -12.58
C GLN A 20 8.63 -16.00 -11.41
N VAL A 21 9.11 -16.16 -10.18
CA VAL A 21 8.25 -16.15 -8.99
C VAL A 21 7.59 -14.79 -8.80
N VAL A 22 8.29 -13.68 -9.06
CA VAL A 22 7.74 -12.33 -8.98
C VAL A 22 6.69 -12.11 -10.06
N ASP A 23 6.94 -12.51 -11.30
CA ASP A 23 5.97 -12.39 -12.39
C ASP A 23 4.72 -13.27 -12.17
N GLU A 24 4.91 -14.48 -11.61
CA GLU A 24 3.81 -15.39 -11.26
C GLU A 24 3.05 -14.94 -9.99
N ARG A 25 3.74 -14.34 -9.01
CA ARG A 25 3.20 -13.82 -7.74
C ARG A 25 2.77 -12.35 -7.80
N LEU A 26 2.91 -11.70 -8.95
CA LEU A 26 2.21 -10.46 -9.29
C LEU A 26 0.93 -10.79 -10.08
N PRO A 27 -0.08 -11.50 -9.51
CA PRO A 27 -1.35 -11.60 -10.17
C PRO A 27 -1.98 -10.21 -10.11
N ASN A 28 -2.14 -9.57 -11.26
CA ASN A 28 -3.22 -8.63 -11.52
C ASN A 28 -3.33 -7.39 -10.60
N GLY A 29 -2.35 -7.07 -9.75
CA GLY A 29 -2.40 -5.94 -8.82
C GLY A 29 -2.40 -4.56 -9.49
N GLN A 30 -1.87 -4.46 -10.71
CA GLN A 30 -2.01 -3.26 -11.55
C GLN A 30 -3.27 -3.28 -12.44
N LYS A 31 -3.95 -4.43 -12.55
CA LYS A 31 -5.16 -4.62 -13.37
C LYS A 31 -6.42 -4.84 -12.53
N GLN A 32 -6.35 -4.74 -11.21
CA GLN A 32 -7.53 -4.51 -10.39
C GLN A 32 -7.99 -3.08 -10.66
N HIS A 33 -8.78 -2.93 -11.72
CA HIS A 33 -9.82 -1.93 -11.86
C HIS A 33 -9.59 -0.64 -11.05
N LEU A 34 -8.63 0.19 -11.47
CA LEU A 34 -9.04 1.56 -11.72
C LEU A 34 -10.08 1.42 -12.83
N LYS A 35 -11.35 1.13 -12.48
CA LYS A 35 -12.47 1.57 -13.30
C LYS A 35 -12.10 3.01 -13.60
N LYS A 36 -11.75 3.32 -14.86
CA LYS A 36 -11.42 4.69 -15.24
C LYS A 36 -12.54 5.51 -14.65
N ASP A 37 -12.21 6.29 -13.63
CA ASP A 37 -13.18 7.13 -13.00
C ASP A 37 -13.65 8.05 -14.11
N GLY A 38 -14.93 7.94 -14.47
CA GLY A 38 -15.48 8.71 -15.59
C GLY A 38 -15.50 10.20 -15.27
N ARG A 39 -15.30 10.54 -14.00
CA ARG A 39 -15.15 11.89 -13.49
C ARG A 39 -13.82 12.47 -13.94
N SER A 40 -13.88 13.69 -14.44
CA SER A 40 -12.72 14.54 -14.62
C SER A 40 -11.98 14.76 -13.30
N THR A 41 -10.69 15.09 -13.38
CA THR A 41 -9.90 15.47 -12.20
C THR A 41 -10.57 16.60 -11.40
N GLN A 42 -11.26 17.51 -12.08
CA GLN A 42 -11.97 18.61 -11.45
C GLN A 42 -13.16 18.13 -10.61
N GLU A 43 -13.99 17.24 -11.14
CA GLU A 43 -15.10 16.62 -10.38
C GLU A 43 -14.60 15.84 -9.15
N ILE A 44 -13.43 15.21 -9.26
CA ILE A 44 -12.79 14.52 -8.13
C ILE A 44 -12.37 15.53 -7.05
N LEU A 45 -11.70 16.63 -7.45
CA LEU A 45 -11.26 17.67 -6.52
C LEU A 45 -12.45 18.39 -5.86
N GLU A 46 -13.50 18.66 -6.61
CA GLU A 46 -14.75 19.23 -6.09
C GLU A 46 -15.43 18.27 -5.10
N SER A 47 -15.50 16.98 -5.44
CA SER A 47 -16.04 15.96 -4.54
C SER A 47 -15.24 15.87 -3.22
N ILE A 48 -13.91 15.91 -3.29
CA ILE A 48 -13.05 15.93 -2.11
C ILE A 48 -13.32 17.19 -1.29
N ALA A 49 -13.41 18.36 -1.92
CA ALA A 49 -13.67 19.63 -1.24
C ALA A 49 -15.05 19.65 -0.55
N SER A 50 -16.10 19.20 -1.23
CA SER A 50 -17.47 19.18 -0.69
C SER A 50 -17.67 18.17 0.44
N ASN A 51 -16.90 17.07 0.44
CA ASN A 51 -16.98 16.03 1.48
C ASN A 51 -15.85 16.15 2.51
N ARG A 52 -15.06 17.22 2.43
CA ARG A 52 -14.01 17.48 3.40
C ARG A 52 -14.67 17.82 4.72
N ILE A 53 -14.52 16.93 5.69
CA ILE A 53 -14.84 17.24 7.08
C ILE A 53 -13.79 18.24 7.55
N GLU A 54 -14.18 19.50 7.69
CA GLU A 54 -13.34 20.51 8.31
C GLU A 54 -13.27 20.23 9.82
N ARG A 55 -12.04 20.04 10.30
CA ARG A 55 -11.76 19.90 11.72
C ARG A 55 -12.15 21.19 12.43
N LEU A 56 -12.86 21.09 13.55
CA LEU A 56 -13.16 22.26 14.38
C LEU A 56 -11.87 22.78 15.03
N PRO A 57 -11.73 24.11 15.20
CA PRO A 57 -10.59 24.66 15.90
C PRO A 57 -10.51 24.08 17.32
N GLY A 58 -9.40 23.41 17.64
CA GLY A 58 -9.15 22.80 18.95
C GLY A 58 -9.39 21.29 19.04
N GLU A 59 -10.03 20.64 18.05
CA GLU A 59 -9.98 19.17 17.93
C GLU A 59 -8.54 18.71 17.69
N PRO A 60 -8.11 17.45 17.88
CA PRO A 60 -6.79 16.93 17.50
C PRO A 60 -6.70 16.51 16.02
N THR A 61 -5.52 16.60 15.40
CA THR A 61 -5.24 16.06 14.06
C THR A 61 -5.23 14.54 14.16
N LEU A 62 -5.45 13.87 13.04
CA LEU A 62 -5.15 12.44 12.92
C LEU A 62 -3.72 12.11 13.38
N CYS A 63 -2.74 12.96 13.06
CA CYS A 63 -1.36 12.77 13.50
C CYS A 63 -1.20 12.88 15.02
N GLU A 64 -1.85 13.87 15.66
CA GLU A 64 -1.85 14.05 17.11
C GLU A 64 -2.51 12.84 17.79
N MET A 65 -3.64 12.35 17.27
CA MET A 65 -4.30 11.15 17.78
C MET A 65 -3.42 9.90 17.67
N ILE A 66 -2.74 9.70 16.52
CA ILE A 66 -1.81 8.56 16.33
C ILE A 66 -0.63 8.65 17.30
N ILE A 67 -0.10 9.85 17.51
CA ILE A 67 1.00 10.07 18.46
C ILE A 67 0.55 9.80 19.88
N GLU A 68 -0.65 10.26 20.26
CA GLU A 68 -1.24 10.03 21.58
C GLU A 68 -1.43 8.54 21.85
N GLU A 69 -2.06 7.80 20.92
CA GLU A 69 -2.23 6.34 21.03
C GLU A 69 -0.89 5.61 21.17
N ARG A 70 0.09 5.94 20.31
CA ARG A 70 1.43 5.36 20.39
C ARG A 70 2.09 5.63 21.75
N ASN A 71 1.87 6.81 22.33
CA ASN A 71 2.44 7.16 23.62
C ASN A 71 1.75 6.40 24.76
N GLN A 72 0.43 6.24 24.72
CA GLN A 72 -0.32 5.40 25.68
C GLN A 72 0.20 3.95 25.64
N TRP A 73 0.35 3.39 24.44
CA TRP A 73 0.86 2.02 24.25
C TRP A 73 2.28 1.79 24.79
N ARG A 74 3.09 2.85 24.88
CA ARG A 74 4.45 2.80 25.45
C ARG A 74 4.49 2.96 26.97
N GLN A 75 3.43 3.48 27.59
CA GLN A 75 3.35 3.60 29.06
C GLN A 75 2.79 2.32 29.70
N ASP A 76 2.00 1.55 28.95
CA ASP A 76 1.45 0.25 29.39
C ASP A 76 2.44 -0.94 29.21
N MET A 77 3.66 -0.69 28.71
CA MET A 77 4.79 -1.64 28.69
C MET A 77 5.84 -1.25 29.72
#